data_AF-A0A5C4QUK5-F1
#
_entry.id   AF-A0A5C4QUK5-F1
#
_cell.length_a   1.000
_cell.length_b   1.000
_cell.length_c   1.000
_cell.angle_alpha   90.00
_cell.angle_beta   90.00
_cell.angle_gamma   90.00
#
_symmetry.space_group_name_H-M   'P 1'
#
loop_
_entity.id
_entity.type
_entity.pdbx_description
1 polymer ?
#
loop_
_entity_poly.entity_id
_entity_poly.type
_entity_poly.pdbx_seq_one_letter_code
_entity_poly.pdbx_strand_id
1 'polypeptide(L)'
;MTDVVFIGPSLPADEVGRLLPDAVVLPPVAHGDLLRLDVAPGDRVLVIDGFFLQRPPVRHREILDLLDRGVTVAGAASMGALRAAELWPFGMRGVGEVFQLYRDGVVTGDDEVAVVHGPAEAGHRTLSEPLVNVRVALRRAVAAGVLDDAEAALLLEIGRDLPFRQRSYRALERTAPPGAADAVDRFLTWHRRNPWDAKGADARLLLSMAAGNAPELCPAHDGDQPIDNLHTRFLDSWRSRFAGESVGGHRVSDREAAAVLMLLHPESVAWHRRAVLAGLAGDDIADPAVEERAHEVAHGRGLTGAPPSGWDWLTDRERGLDDREAVLRMLVRAFGTTPYRSLALWMVAAPLRTPALLDAARQVAATAASLNDTVVPRTTGHRRPGGRLHFRTEVVDACFARLWGCDAGALEAAAWDRGFVDLAAFRYAAEPLVAYVKAFGAPRLPAVAQRAQEDTLAGSAARVG
;
A
#
# COMPACT_ATOMS: atom_id res chain seq x y z
N MET A 1 16.27 -9.82 -14.92
CA MET A 1 15.17 -9.06 -15.52
C MET A 1 13.95 -9.94 -15.49
N THR A 2 13.00 -9.56 -14.66
CA THR A 2 11.69 -10.18 -14.49
C THR A 2 10.63 -9.22 -15.00
N ASP A 3 9.67 -9.75 -15.76
CA ASP A 3 8.48 -9.00 -16.17
C ASP A 3 7.31 -9.38 -15.27
N VAL A 4 6.71 -8.39 -14.62
CA VAL A 4 5.49 -8.57 -13.82
C VAL A 4 4.34 -7.88 -14.54
N VAL A 5 3.31 -8.63 -14.92
CA VAL A 5 2.18 -8.12 -15.72
C VAL A 5 0.89 -8.15 -14.91
N PHE A 6 0.28 -6.99 -14.66
CA PHE A 6 -1.03 -6.89 -14.02
C PHE A 6 -2.12 -6.77 -15.08
N ILE A 7 -2.95 -7.80 -15.23
CA ILE A 7 -3.92 -7.91 -16.32
C ILE A 7 -5.24 -8.55 -15.90
N GLY A 8 -6.33 -8.20 -16.59
CA GLY A 8 -7.63 -8.84 -16.42
C GLY A 8 -8.50 -8.68 -17.66
N PRO A 9 -9.55 -7.84 -17.63
CA PRO A 9 -10.55 -7.78 -18.70
C PRO A 9 -10.04 -7.22 -20.04
N SER A 10 -8.89 -6.52 -20.07
CA SER A 10 -8.39 -5.90 -21.30
C SER A 10 -7.73 -6.89 -22.25
N LEU A 11 -7.20 -8.00 -21.75
CA LEU A 11 -6.61 -9.06 -22.58
C LEU A 11 -6.59 -10.39 -21.81
N PRO A 12 -6.93 -11.52 -22.44
CA PRO A 12 -6.83 -12.83 -21.81
C PRO A 12 -5.40 -13.17 -21.36
N ALA A 13 -5.27 -13.79 -20.18
CA ALA A 13 -3.96 -14.13 -19.60
C ALA A 13 -3.15 -15.14 -20.45
N ASP A 14 -3.82 -16.02 -21.20
CA ASP A 14 -3.16 -16.96 -22.13
C ASP A 14 -2.47 -16.23 -23.30
N GLU A 15 -2.99 -15.05 -23.68
CA GLU A 15 -2.38 -14.22 -24.71
C GLU A 15 -1.10 -13.55 -24.19
N VAL A 16 -1.05 -13.21 -22.90
CA VAL A 16 0.19 -12.74 -22.24
C VAL A 16 1.25 -13.82 -22.30
N GLY A 17 0.93 -15.06 -21.91
CA GLY A 17 1.89 -16.18 -21.96
C GLY A 17 2.38 -16.52 -23.37
N ARG A 18 1.63 -16.16 -24.41
CA ARG A 18 2.07 -16.30 -25.82
C ARG A 18 3.01 -15.18 -26.25
N LEU A 19 2.74 -13.94 -25.84
CA LEU A 19 3.54 -12.77 -26.24
C LEU A 19 4.78 -12.58 -25.38
N LEU A 20 4.71 -12.93 -24.09
CA LEU A 20 5.75 -12.76 -23.10
C LEU A 20 5.79 -13.98 -22.15
N PRO A 21 6.35 -15.12 -22.61
CA PRO A 21 6.23 -16.42 -21.92
C PRO A 21 6.82 -16.47 -20.50
N ASP A 22 7.86 -15.68 -20.24
CA ASP A 22 8.58 -15.68 -18.95
C ASP A 22 8.01 -14.66 -17.94
N ALA A 23 6.91 -13.99 -18.29
CA ALA A 23 6.28 -13.01 -17.41
C ALA A 23 5.56 -13.64 -16.22
N VAL A 24 5.70 -13.01 -15.06
CA VAL A 24 4.87 -13.25 -13.88
C VAL A 24 3.54 -12.53 -14.09
N VAL A 25 2.51 -13.30 -14.47
CA VAL A 25 1.15 -12.77 -14.70
C VAL A 25 0.37 -12.70 -13.39
N LEU A 26 -0.07 -11.52 -13.02
CA LEU A 26 -0.85 -11.20 -11.82
C LEU A 26 -2.25 -10.68 -12.21
N PRO A 27 -3.26 -10.81 -11.31
CA PRO A 27 -4.59 -10.23 -11.53
C PRO A 27 -4.51 -8.69 -11.66
N PRO A 28 -5.61 -7.98 -11.99
CA PRO A 28 -5.62 -6.52 -12.03
C PRO A 28 -5.04 -5.90 -10.76
N VAL A 29 -4.21 -4.87 -10.91
CA VAL A 29 -3.52 -4.23 -9.77
C VAL A 29 -4.51 -3.60 -8.78
N ALA A 30 -4.28 -3.81 -7.48
CA ALA A 30 -4.96 -3.10 -6.40
C ALA A 30 -3.98 -2.42 -5.45
N HIS A 31 -4.51 -1.60 -4.55
CA HIS A 31 -3.72 -0.97 -3.49
C HIS A 31 -2.95 -2.01 -2.66
N GLY A 32 -1.64 -1.80 -2.55
CA GLY A 32 -0.69 -2.63 -1.83
C GLY A 32 -0.04 -3.72 -2.67
N ASP A 33 -0.52 -3.99 -3.89
CA ASP A 33 0.02 -5.10 -4.68
C ASP A 33 1.43 -4.79 -5.18
N LEU A 34 1.68 -3.55 -5.60
CA LEU A 34 3.03 -3.11 -6.01
C LEU A 34 4.02 -3.14 -4.84
N LEU A 35 3.56 -2.83 -3.62
CA LEU A 35 4.38 -2.87 -2.40
C LEU A 35 4.71 -4.29 -1.92
N ARG A 36 4.06 -5.32 -2.48
CA ARG A 36 4.36 -6.74 -2.20
C ARG A 36 5.36 -7.35 -3.16
N LEU A 37 5.68 -6.65 -4.25
CA LEU A 37 6.54 -7.19 -5.29
C LEU A 37 7.99 -7.23 -4.81
N ASP A 38 8.61 -8.38 -5.04
CA ASP A 38 10.03 -8.58 -4.92
C ASP A 38 10.68 -8.30 -6.29
N VAL A 39 10.93 -7.01 -6.55
CA VAL A 39 11.49 -6.50 -7.81
C VAL A 39 12.71 -5.61 -7.53
N ALA A 40 13.67 -5.64 -8.43
CA ALA A 40 14.94 -4.93 -8.31
C ALA A 40 15.17 -3.99 -9.51
N PRO A 41 16.14 -3.05 -9.44
CA PRO A 41 16.56 -2.28 -10.60
C PRO A 41 16.83 -3.19 -11.81
N GLY A 42 16.24 -2.84 -12.95
CA GLY A 42 16.32 -3.65 -14.18
C GLY A 42 15.18 -4.65 -14.40
N ASP A 43 14.26 -4.80 -13.45
CA ASP A 43 12.97 -5.49 -13.66
C ASP A 43 11.93 -4.53 -14.26
N ARG A 44 10.85 -5.09 -14.83
CA ARG A 44 9.75 -4.31 -15.43
C ARG A 44 8.41 -4.69 -14.81
N VAL A 45 7.61 -3.68 -14.47
CA VAL A 45 6.24 -3.83 -14.01
C VAL A 45 5.30 -3.22 -15.05
N LEU A 46 4.54 -4.08 -15.72
CA LEU A 46 3.60 -3.74 -16.79
C LEU A 46 2.18 -3.71 -16.22
N VAL A 47 1.64 -2.50 -16.02
CA VAL A 47 0.30 -2.30 -15.49
C VAL A 47 -0.67 -2.13 -16.65
N ILE A 48 -1.53 -3.11 -16.89
CA ILE A 48 -2.57 -3.02 -17.93
C ILE A 48 -3.90 -2.73 -17.24
N ASP A 49 -4.35 -3.64 -16.37
CA ASP A 49 -5.62 -3.52 -15.66
C ASP A 49 -5.43 -3.28 -14.16
N GLY A 50 -6.42 -2.62 -13.56
CA GLY A 50 -6.51 -2.42 -12.11
C GLY A 50 -7.94 -2.49 -11.61
N PHE A 51 -8.11 -2.87 -10.34
CA PHE A 51 -9.43 -2.94 -9.72
C PHE A 51 -9.95 -1.54 -9.37
N PHE A 52 -11.25 -1.34 -9.64
CA PHE A 52 -12.00 -0.14 -9.27
C PHE A 52 -13.26 -0.53 -8.50
N LEU A 53 -13.66 0.26 -7.50
CA LEU A 53 -14.77 0.04 -6.55
C LEU A 53 -14.65 -1.20 -5.64
N GLN A 54 -14.49 -2.39 -6.23
CA GLN A 54 -14.45 -3.68 -5.52
C GLN A 54 -13.26 -3.78 -4.56
N ARG A 55 -12.14 -3.17 -4.95
CA ARG A 55 -10.94 -3.00 -4.15
C ARG A 55 -10.45 -1.56 -4.29
N PRO A 56 -9.76 -1.00 -3.29
CA PRO A 56 -9.10 0.28 -3.45
C PRO A 56 -8.09 0.21 -4.61
N PRO A 57 -8.12 1.19 -5.54
CA PRO A 57 -7.22 1.19 -6.70
C PRO A 57 -5.77 1.44 -6.27
N VAL A 58 -4.83 1.04 -7.12
CA VAL A 58 -3.40 1.33 -6.92
C VAL A 58 -3.17 2.83 -6.72
N ARG A 59 -2.29 3.17 -5.77
CA ARG A 59 -1.95 4.56 -5.44
C ARG A 59 -0.73 5.03 -6.21
N HIS A 60 -0.73 6.31 -6.61
CA HIS A 60 0.40 6.95 -7.29
C HIS A 60 1.73 6.73 -6.56
N ARG A 61 1.73 6.87 -5.24
CA ARG A 61 2.93 6.69 -4.41
C ARG A 61 3.51 5.28 -4.45
N GLU A 62 2.71 4.26 -4.75
CA GLU A 62 3.23 2.89 -4.92
C GLU A 62 3.97 2.73 -6.25
N ILE A 63 3.53 3.43 -7.30
CA ILE A 63 4.21 3.45 -8.59
C ILE A 63 5.50 4.28 -8.48
N LEU A 64 5.40 5.47 -7.86
CA LEU A 64 6.56 6.32 -7.62
C LEU A 64 7.63 5.61 -6.76
N ASP A 65 7.23 4.77 -5.81
CA ASP A 65 8.14 3.92 -5.03
C ASP A 65 8.95 2.96 -5.92
N LEU A 66 8.30 2.31 -6.88
CA LEU A 66 8.99 1.44 -7.83
C LEU A 66 9.92 2.22 -8.78
N LEU A 67 9.49 3.38 -9.26
CA LEU A 67 10.31 4.24 -10.12
C LEU A 67 11.58 4.72 -9.40
N ASP A 68 11.45 5.16 -8.14
CA ASP A 68 12.57 5.58 -7.28
C ASP A 68 13.57 4.44 -7.02
N ARG A 69 13.08 3.20 -6.98
CA ARG A 69 13.91 1.98 -6.89
C ARG A 69 14.57 1.58 -8.21
N GLY A 70 14.44 2.37 -9.28
CA GLY A 70 15.03 2.06 -10.59
C GLY A 70 14.33 0.94 -11.36
N VAL A 71 13.09 0.58 -10.98
CA VAL A 71 12.27 -0.39 -11.70
C VAL A 71 11.58 0.32 -12.87
N THR A 72 11.59 -0.29 -14.05
CA THR A 72 10.79 0.23 -15.18
C THR A 72 9.31 -0.04 -14.90
N VAL A 73 8.49 1.00 -14.80
CA VAL A 73 7.03 0.84 -14.73
C VAL A 73 6.40 1.38 -15.99
N ALA A 74 5.61 0.55 -16.68
CA ALA A 74 4.91 0.92 -17.90
C ALA A 74 3.41 0.64 -17.80
N GLY A 75 2.58 1.48 -18.41
CA GLY A 75 1.12 1.38 -18.35
C GLY A 75 0.43 1.53 -19.70
N ALA A 76 -0.65 0.76 -19.90
CA ALA A 76 -1.46 0.77 -21.12
C ALA A 76 -2.95 0.47 -20.85
N ALA A 77 -3.79 0.65 -21.87
CA ALA A 77 -5.19 0.20 -22.01
C ALA A 77 -6.24 0.69 -20.99
N SER A 78 -6.05 0.46 -19.69
CA SER A 78 -7.08 0.59 -18.67
C SER A 78 -6.60 1.51 -17.55
N MET A 79 -6.65 1.07 -16.29
CA MET A 79 -6.03 1.78 -15.17
C MET A 79 -4.53 2.03 -15.39
N GLY A 80 -3.86 1.16 -16.16
CA GLY A 80 -2.48 1.35 -16.58
C GLY A 80 -2.24 2.63 -17.38
N ALA A 81 -3.03 2.84 -18.42
CA ALA A 81 -2.95 4.04 -19.26
C ALA A 81 -3.24 5.33 -18.47
N LEU A 82 -4.26 5.30 -17.60
CA LEU A 82 -4.59 6.42 -16.72
C LEU A 82 -3.41 6.77 -15.80
N ARG A 83 -2.86 5.78 -15.09
CA ARG A 83 -1.73 6.00 -14.18
C ARG A 83 -0.46 6.43 -14.92
N ALA A 84 -0.22 5.87 -16.11
CA ALA A 84 0.87 6.32 -16.97
C ALA A 84 0.68 7.79 -17.36
N ALA A 85 -0.52 8.23 -17.76
CA ALA A 85 -0.76 9.63 -18.11
C ALA A 85 -0.60 10.60 -16.93
N GLU A 86 -0.85 10.17 -15.70
CA GLU A 86 -0.64 11.00 -14.51
C GLU A 86 0.83 11.04 -14.07
N LEU A 87 1.58 9.95 -14.34
CA LEU A 87 2.94 9.74 -13.82
C LEU A 87 4.03 9.75 -14.90
N TRP A 88 3.68 9.97 -16.16
CA TRP A 88 4.65 10.07 -17.25
C TRP A 88 5.71 11.15 -17.01
N PRO A 89 5.41 12.32 -16.41
CA PRO A 89 6.44 13.31 -16.15
C PRO A 89 7.48 12.82 -15.14
N PHE A 90 7.14 11.81 -14.31
CA PHE A 90 8.02 11.26 -13.27
C PHE A 90 8.71 9.95 -13.70
N GLY A 91 8.60 9.57 -14.98
CA GLY A 91 9.29 8.39 -15.52
C GLY A 91 8.45 7.12 -15.66
N MET A 92 7.14 7.14 -15.36
CA MET A 92 6.26 6.02 -15.75
C MET A 92 6.09 6.02 -17.28
N ARG A 93 6.32 4.89 -17.93
CA ARG A 93 6.21 4.80 -19.40
C ARG A 93 4.77 4.54 -19.81
N GLY A 94 4.25 5.30 -20.76
CA GLY A 94 2.88 5.14 -21.27
C GLY A 94 2.87 4.60 -22.69
N VAL A 95 2.00 3.61 -22.96
CA VAL A 95 1.94 2.93 -24.25
C VAL A 95 0.50 2.90 -24.77
N GLY A 96 0.36 3.19 -26.07
CA GLY A 96 -0.89 3.01 -26.81
C GLY A 96 -1.79 4.24 -26.91
N GLU A 97 -2.87 4.09 -27.66
CA GLU A 97 -3.82 5.17 -27.97
C GLU A 97 -4.54 5.65 -26.71
N VAL A 98 -4.95 4.74 -25.80
CA VAL A 98 -5.65 5.11 -24.57
C VAL A 98 -4.78 5.97 -23.67
N PHE A 99 -3.49 5.64 -23.54
CA PHE A 99 -2.54 6.48 -22.80
C PHE A 99 -2.44 7.88 -23.42
N GLN A 100 -2.29 7.97 -24.74
CA GLN A 100 -2.21 9.26 -25.45
C GLN A 100 -3.47 10.10 -25.21
N LEU A 101 -4.66 9.48 -25.21
CA LEU A 101 -5.91 10.19 -24.94
C LEU A 101 -5.96 10.82 -23.55
N TYR A 102 -5.46 10.13 -22.51
CA TYR A 102 -5.37 10.72 -21.18
C TYR A 102 -4.26 11.77 -21.09
N ARG A 103 -3.06 11.47 -21.62
CA ARG A 103 -1.90 12.38 -21.57
C ARG A 103 -2.22 13.72 -22.23
N ASP A 104 -2.90 13.68 -23.37
CA ASP A 104 -3.24 14.86 -24.16
C ASP A 104 -4.53 15.55 -23.66
N GLY A 105 -5.12 15.07 -22.56
CA GLY A 105 -6.32 15.64 -21.93
C GLY A 105 -7.61 15.46 -22.74
N VAL A 106 -7.59 14.61 -23.77
CA VAL A 106 -8.76 14.30 -24.60
C VAL A 106 -9.81 13.53 -23.81
N VAL A 107 -9.35 12.72 -22.85
CA VAL A 107 -10.20 12.07 -21.84
C VAL A 107 -9.60 12.29 -20.45
N THR A 108 -10.47 12.43 -19.45
CA THR A 108 -10.06 12.68 -18.05
C THR A 108 -10.88 11.89 -17.03
N GLY A 109 -11.94 11.20 -17.45
CA GLY A 109 -12.86 10.50 -16.56
C GLY A 109 -12.41 9.06 -16.27
N ASP A 110 -12.43 8.65 -15.00
CA ASP A 110 -12.16 7.26 -14.60
C ASP A 110 -13.10 6.24 -15.28
N ASP A 111 -14.33 6.67 -15.63
CA ASP A 111 -15.34 5.82 -16.27
C ASP A 111 -15.06 5.53 -17.75
N GLU A 112 -14.06 6.18 -18.35
CA GLU A 112 -13.65 5.97 -19.74
C GLU A 112 -13.09 4.56 -19.96
N VAL A 113 -12.34 4.06 -18.97
CA VAL A 113 -11.71 2.74 -19.00
C VAL A 113 -12.43 1.70 -18.15
N ALA A 114 -13.39 2.14 -17.32
CA ALA A 114 -14.12 1.28 -16.39
C ALA A 114 -15.05 0.30 -17.10
N VAL A 115 -15.01 -0.95 -16.66
CA VAL A 115 -15.89 -2.02 -17.14
C VAL A 115 -16.40 -2.85 -15.97
N VAL A 116 -17.56 -3.48 -16.15
CA VAL A 116 -17.99 -4.60 -15.33
C VAL A 116 -17.41 -5.86 -15.95
N HIS A 117 -16.83 -6.73 -15.12
CA HIS A 117 -16.26 -7.99 -15.57
C HIS A 117 -16.66 -9.13 -14.63
N GLY A 118 -16.63 -10.35 -15.16
CA GLY A 118 -16.77 -11.58 -14.37
C GLY A 118 -15.61 -11.75 -13.39
N PRO A 119 -15.73 -12.71 -12.46
CA PRO A 119 -14.66 -12.99 -11.51
C PRO A 119 -13.46 -13.66 -12.21
N ALA A 120 -12.34 -13.82 -11.50
CA ALA A 120 -11.09 -14.33 -12.06
C ALA A 120 -11.24 -15.75 -12.63
N GLU A 121 -12.09 -16.58 -12.02
CA GLU A 121 -12.39 -17.95 -12.44
C GLU A 121 -13.11 -18.00 -13.81
N ALA A 122 -13.74 -16.90 -14.21
CA ALA A 122 -14.35 -16.72 -15.52
C ALA A 122 -13.46 -15.90 -16.49
N GLY A 123 -12.17 -15.78 -16.18
CA GLY A 123 -11.18 -15.07 -17.01
C GLY A 123 -11.40 -13.57 -17.12
N HIS A 124 -12.05 -12.94 -16.13
CA HIS A 124 -12.41 -11.51 -16.16
C HIS A 124 -13.22 -11.10 -17.40
N ARG A 125 -14.09 -11.98 -17.90
CA ARG A 125 -14.93 -11.68 -19.07
C ARG A 125 -15.69 -10.36 -18.90
N THR A 126 -15.47 -9.43 -19.83
CA THR A 126 -16.13 -8.12 -19.87
C THR A 126 -17.65 -8.25 -20.08
N LEU A 127 -18.42 -7.50 -19.30
CA LEU A 127 -19.90 -7.48 -19.27
C LEU A 127 -20.48 -6.11 -19.66
N SER A 128 -19.64 -5.09 -19.80
CA SER A 128 -20.01 -3.75 -20.27
C SER A 128 -18.90 -3.15 -21.14
N GLU A 129 -19.24 -2.24 -22.03
CA GLU A 129 -18.28 -1.60 -22.94
C GLU A 129 -17.61 -0.39 -22.25
N PRO A 130 -16.28 -0.25 -22.28
CA PRO A 130 -15.60 0.97 -21.84
C PRO A 130 -15.84 2.11 -22.86
N LEU A 131 -15.99 3.34 -22.36
CA LEU A 131 -16.29 4.49 -23.24
C LEU A 131 -15.15 4.76 -24.23
N VAL A 132 -13.90 4.48 -23.84
CA VAL A 132 -12.75 4.68 -24.73
C VAL A 132 -12.82 3.78 -25.97
N ASN A 133 -13.33 2.56 -25.86
CA ASN A 133 -13.54 1.69 -27.03
C ASN A 133 -14.61 2.26 -27.95
N VAL A 134 -15.73 2.75 -27.40
CA VAL A 134 -16.79 3.42 -28.17
C VAL A 134 -16.22 4.64 -28.89
N ARG A 135 -15.44 5.47 -28.18
CA ARG A 135 -14.78 6.67 -28.72
C ARG A 135 -13.87 6.35 -29.90
N VAL A 136 -12.99 5.36 -29.77
CA VAL A 136 -12.09 4.94 -30.85
C VAL A 136 -12.88 4.35 -32.02
N ALA A 137 -13.90 3.55 -31.75
CA ALA A 137 -14.78 2.99 -32.79
C ALA A 137 -15.50 4.09 -33.59
N LEU A 138 -16.02 5.13 -32.92
CA LEU A 138 -16.67 6.27 -33.56
C LEU A 138 -15.67 7.06 -34.43
N ARG A 139 -14.46 7.33 -33.95
CA ARG A 139 -13.42 7.99 -34.78
C ARG A 139 -13.07 7.19 -36.02
N ARG A 140 -12.96 5.87 -35.90
CA ARG A 140 -12.70 4.98 -37.04
C ARG A 140 -13.88 4.98 -38.02
N ALA A 141 -15.12 5.08 -37.54
CA ALA A 141 -16.30 5.20 -38.40
C ALA A 141 -16.31 6.54 -39.18
N VAL A 142 -15.91 7.64 -38.55
CA VAL A 142 -15.72 8.94 -39.22
C VAL A 142 -14.63 8.85 -40.29
N ALA A 143 -13.47 8.29 -39.95
CA ALA A 143 -12.38 8.09 -40.90
C ALA A 143 -12.77 7.20 -42.09
N ALA A 144 -13.73 6.29 -41.91
CA ALA A 144 -14.30 5.44 -42.95
C ALA A 144 -15.46 6.09 -43.72
N GLY A 145 -15.85 7.32 -43.41
CA GLY A 145 -16.96 8.05 -44.05
C GLY A 145 -18.35 7.49 -43.72
N VAL A 146 -18.48 6.71 -42.64
CA VAL A 146 -19.76 6.12 -42.18
C VAL A 146 -20.57 7.12 -41.37
N LEU A 147 -19.86 7.96 -40.60
CA LEU A 147 -20.39 9.04 -39.80
C LEU A 147 -19.69 10.35 -40.17
N ASP A 148 -20.34 11.48 -39.94
CA ASP A 148 -19.66 12.76 -39.80
C ASP A 148 -19.26 13.03 -38.33
N ASP A 149 -18.51 14.12 -38.10
CA ASP A 149 -18.03 14.49 -36.76
C ASP A 149 -19.18 14.82 -35.79
N ALA A 150 -20.29 15.39 -36.29
CA ALA A 150 -21.42 15.78 -35.46
C ALA A 150 -22.21 14.55 -35.00
N GLU A 151 -22.42 13.58 -35.89
CA GLU A 151 -23.01 12.28 -35.57
C GLU A 151 -22.13 11.53 -34.56
N ALA A 152 -20.82 11.46 -34.78
CA ALA A 152 -19.92 10.80 -33.85
C ALA A 152 -19.93 11.45 -32.46
N ALA A 153 -19.95 12.79 -32.39
CA ALA A 153 -20.07 13.51 -31.13
C ALA A 153 -21.39 13.21 -30.42
N LEU A 154 -22.51 13.20 -31.13
CA LEU A 154 -23.82 12.88 -30.58
C LEU A 154 -23.86 11.45 -30.01
N LEU A 155 -23.36 10.47 -30.76
CA LEU A 155 -23.31 9.06 -30.35
C LEU A 155 -22.40 8.85 -29.14
N LEU A 156 -21.29 9.59 -29.07
CA LEU A 156 -20.39 9.56 -27.92
C LEU A 156 -21.05 10.11 -26.66
N GLU A 157 -21.77 11.23 -26.75
CA GLU A 157 -22.49 11.82 -25.59
C GLU A 157 -23.58 10.86 -25.09
N ILE A 158 -24.32 10.20 -25.98
CA ILE A 158 -25.28 9.15 -25.60
C ILE A 158 -24.55 8.01 -24.84
N GLY A 159 -23.38 7.58 -25.34
CA GLY A 159 -22.57 6.57 -24.67
C GLY A 159 -22.03 7.01 -23.31
N ARG A 160 -21.73 8.30 -23.16
CA ARG A 160 -21.22 8.93 -21.94
C ARG A 160 -22.29 8.99 -20.85
N ASP A 161 -23.52 9.35 -21.22
CA ASP A 161 -24.67 9.44 -20.30
C ASP A 161 -25.11 8.08 -19.75
N LEU A 162 -24.76 6.98 -20.44
CA LEU A 162 -24.98 5.64 -19.93
C LEU A 162 -24.04 5.34 -18.75
N PRO A 163 -24.58 4.90 -17.59
CA PRO A 163 -23.74 4.41 -16.49
C PRO A 163 -22.83 3.29 -16.99
N PHE A 164 -21.53 3.36 -16.68
CA PHE A 164 -20.53 2.41 -17.20
C PHE A 164 -20.94 0.93 -17.02
N ARG A 165 -21.68 0.60 -15.96
CA ARG A 165 -22.16 -0.76 -15.66
C ARG A 165 -23.20 -1.30 -16.64
N GLN A 166 -23.87 -0.41 -17.36
CA GLN A 166 -24.92 -0.73 -18.32
C GLN A 166 -24.50 -0.40 -19.76
N ARG A 167 -23.33 0.23 -19.93
CA ARG A 167 -22.82 0.68 -21.22
C ARG A 167 -22.61 -0.52 -22.13
N SER A 168 -23.23 -0.49 -23.29
CA SER A 168 -23.09 -1.49 -24.36
C SER A 168 -23.62 -0.88 -25.66
N TYR A 169 -23.20 -1.40 -26.81
CA TYR A 169 -23.73 -0.96 -28.10
C TYR A 169 -25.25 -1.11 -28.21
N ARG A 170 -25.83 -2.15 -27.57
CA ARG A 170 -27.28 -2.33 -27.47
C ARG A 170 -27.96 -1.27 -26.59
N ALA A 171 -27.31 -0.85 -25.51
CA ALA A 171 -27.83 0.23 -24.68
C ALA A 171 -27.76 1.58 -25.43
N LEU A 172 -26.67 1.83 -26.16
CA LEU A 172 -26.53 2.99 -27.03
C LEU A 172 -27.65 3.04 -28.06
N GLU A 173 -27.93 1.93 -28.75
CA GLU A 173 -29.04 1.81 -29.71
C GLU A 173 -30.40 2.14 -29.10
N ARG A 174 -30.68 1.61 -27.91
CA ARG A 174 -31.97 1.78 -27.23
C ARG A 174 -32.19 3.18 -26.65
N THR A 175 -31.11 3.86 -26.29
CA THR A 175 -31.17 5.19 -25.67
C THR A 175 -31.12 6.32 -26.70
N ALA A 176 -30.63 6.02 -27.90
CA ALA A 176 -30.52 7.02 -28.96
C ALA A 176 -31.89 7.65 -29.32
N PRO A 177 -31.97 8.99 -29.44
CA PRO A 177 -33.20 9.66 -29.82
C PRO A 177 -33.56 9.35 -31.28
N PRO A 178 -34.83 9.51 -31.70
CA PRO A 178 -35.26 9.21 -33.08
C PRO A 178 -34.43 9.92 -34.16
N GLY A 179 -33.95 11.14 -33.89
CA GLY A 179 -33.09 11.90 -34.81
C GLY A 179 -31.69 11.32 -35.01
N ALA A 180 -31.22 10.43 -34.13
CA ALA A 180 -29.93 9.75 -34.23
C ALA A 180 -30.04 8.32 -34.77
N ALA A 181 -31.25 7.82 -35.04
CA ALA A 181 -31.50 6.41 -35.36
C ALA A 181 -30.74 5.93 -36.62
N ASP A 182 -30.70 6.76 -37.67
CA ASP A 182 -29.96 6.44 -38.91
C ASP A 182 -28.46 6.33 -38.65
N ALA A 183 -27.87 7.33 -38.00
CA ALA A 183 -26.44 7.34 -37.65
C ALA A 183 -26.06 6.12 -36.78
N VAL A 184 -26.91 5.77 -35.81
CA VAL A 184 -26.72 4.58 -34.97
C VAL A 184 -26.77 3.29 -35.80
N ASP A 185 -27.74 3.12 -36.70
CA ASP A 185 -27.81 1.92 -37.52
C ASP A 185 -26.60 1.80 -38.46
N ARG A 186 -26.20 2.90 -39.13
CA ARG A 186 -24.99 2.93 -39.97
C ARG A 186 -23.75 2.56 -39.16
N PHE A 187 -23.57 3.18 -37.98
CA PHE A 187 -22.45 2.90 -37.09
C PHE A 187 -22.42 1.44 -36.63
N LEU A 188 -23.52 0.92 -36.08
CA LEU A 188 -23.57 -0.44 -35.55
C LEU A 188 -23.42 -1.49 -36.65
N THR A 189 -23.99 -1.24 -37.83
CA THR A 189 -23.83 -2.10 -39.01
C THR A 189 -22.39 -2.13 -39.50
N TRP A 190 -21.70 -1.00 -39.51
CA TRP A 190 -20.29 -0.95 -39.84
C TRP A 190 -19.40 -1.57 -38.75
N HIS A 191 -19.65 -1.27 -37.47
CA HIS A 191 -18.86 -1.76 -36.33
C HIS A 191 -18.91 -3.28 -36.20
N ARG A 192 -20.07 -3.91 -36.46
CA ARG A 192 -20.20 -5.38 -36.50
C ARG A 192 -19.28 -6.04 -37.53
N ARG A 193 -18.98 -5.35 -38.64
CA ARG A 193 -18.07 -5.82 -39.70
C ARG A 193 -16.61 -5.43 -39.45
N ASN A 194 -16.39 -4.42 -38.61
CA ASN A 194 -15.08 -3.84 -38.32
C ASN A 194 -14.88 -3.70 -36.80
N PRO A 195 -14.96 -4.79 -36.02
CA PRO A 195 -14.79 -4.72 -34.58
C PRO A 195 -13.38 -4.23 -34.25
N TRP A 196 -13.29 -3.37 -33.24
CA TRP A 196 -12.02 -2.86 -32.74
C TRP A 196 -12.06 -2.74 -31.22
N ASP A 197 -11.04 -3.31 -30.58
CA ASP A 197 -10.85 -3.24 -29.13
C ASP A 197 -9.57 -2.46 -28.86
N ALA A 198 -9.71 -1.17 -28.55
CA ALA A 198 -8.57 -0.28 -28.34
C ALA A 198 -7.77 -0.71 -27.10
N LYS A 199 -8.45 -1.13 -26.03
CA LYS A 199 -7.80 -1.63 -24.81
C LYS A 199 -6.96 -2.87 -25.09
N GLY A 200 -7.52 -3.86 -25.81
CA GLY A 200 -6.79 -5.05 -26.19
C GLY A 200 -5.64 -4.76 -27.15
N ALA A 201 -5.78 -3.80 -28.07
CA ALA A 201 -4.70 -3.39 -28.97
C ALA A 201 -3.52 -2.75 -28.21
N ASP A 202 -3.81 -1.84 -27.27
CA ASP A 202 -2.81 -1.20 -26.42
C ASP A 202 -2.09 -2.20 -25.50
N ALA A 203 -2.84 -3.14 -24.91
CA ALA A 203 -2.28 -4.21 -24.10
C ALA A 203 -1.29 -5.07 -24.89
N ARG A 204 -1.67 -5.49 -26.11
CA ARG A 204 -0.78 -6.25 -27.01
C ARG A 204 0.46 -5.44 -27.39
N LEU A 205 0.31 -4.15 -27.69
CA LEU A 205 1.43 -3.28 -28.04
C LEU A 205 2.46 -3.23 -26.90
N LEU A 206 2.02 -2.99 -25.66
CA LEU A 206 2.91 -2.98 -24.50
C LEU A 206 3.65 -4.31 -24.33
N LEU A 207 2.94 -5.44 -24.46
CA LEU A 207 3.54 -6.77 -24.34
C LEU A 207 4.53 -7.07 -25.46
N SER A 208 4.22 -6.69 -26.71
CA SER A 208 5.14 -6.84 -27.84
C SER A 208 6.38 -5.95 -27.69
N MET A 209 6.23 -4.73 -27.19
CA MET A 209 7.36 -3.85 -26.86
C MET A 209 8.24 -4.49 -25.77
N ALA A 210 7.65 -5.07 -24.73
CA ALA A 210 8.38 -5.75 -23.68
C ALA A 210 9.14 -6.98 -24.21
N ALA A 211 8.48 -7.81 -25.03
CA ALA A 211 9.10 -8.97 -25.66
C ALA A 211 10.26 -8.60 -26.61
N GLY A 212 10.12 -7.46 -27.31
CA GLY A 212 11.16 -6.90 -28.18
C GLY A 212 12.26 -6.11 -27.45
N ASN A 213 12.20 -5.99 -26.12
CA ASN A 213 13.08 -5.12 -25.33
C ASN A 213 13.17 -3.70 -25.88
N ALA A 214 12.01 -3.14 -26.23
CA ALA A 214 11.90 -1.80 -26.78
C ALA A 214 12.60 -0.78 -25.86
N PRO A 215 13.48 0.08 -26.39
CA PRO A 215 14.27 1.02 -25.58
C PRO A 215 13.41 2.05 -24.84
N GLU A 216 12.19 2.28 -25.29
CA GLU A 216 11.21 3.15 -24.64
C GLU A 216 10.74 2.60 -23.28
N LEU A 217 10.85 1.29 -23.07
CA LEU A 217 10.55 0.64 -21.78
C LEU A 217 11.79 0.68 -20.86
N CYS A 218 12.20 1.89 -20.52
CA CYS A 218 13.36 2.18 -19.68
C CYS A 218 12.94 2.74 -18.30
N PRO A 219 13.83 2.62 -17.29
CA PRO A 219 13.65 3.28 -16.00
C PRO A 219 13.57 4.81 -16.15
N ALA A 220 13.19 5.51 -15.08
CA ALA A 220 13.26 6.96 -15.02
C ALA A 220 14.68 7.47 -15.36
N HIS A 221 14.78 8.55 -16.11
CA HIS A 221 16.04 9.13 -16.61
C HIS A 221 16.08 10.65 -16.42
N ASP A 222 17.23 11.28 -16.65
CA ASP A 222 17.47 12.72 -16.40
C ASP A 222 16.45 13.70 -17.05
N GLY A 223 15.76 13.27 -18.11
CA GLY A 223 14.69 14.05 -18.73
C GLY A 223 13.34 14.03 -17.99
N ASP A 224 13.18 13.15 -17.00
CA ASP A 224 11.98 13.04 -16.16
C ASP A 224 12.10 13.98 -14.94
N GLN A 225 10.96 14.40 -14.40
CA GLN A 225 10.88 15.22 -13.19
C GLN A 225 11.33 14.41 -11.96
N PRO A 226 12.07 15.03 -11.02
CA PRO A 226 12.48 14.37 -9.80
C PRO A 226 11.26 14.01 -8.94
N ILE A 227 11.33 12.86 -8.26
CA ILE A 227 10.31 12.42 -7.32
C ILE A 227 10.60 13.05 -5.95
N ASP A 228 10.03 14.23 -5.71
CA ASP A 228 10.13 14.89 -4.41
C ASP A 228 9.12 14.33 -3.40
N ASN A 229 9.48 14.31 -2.11
CA ASN A 229 8.58 13.97 -1.00
C ASN A 229 7.89 12.58 -1.11
N LEU A 230 8.58 11.60 -1.70
CA LEU A 230 8.10 10.23 -1.83
C LEU A 230 7.78 9.61 -0.46
N HIS A 231 8.66 9.82 0.52
CA HIS A 231 8.49 9.30 1.87
C HIS A 231 7.48 10.13 2.67
N THR A 232 6.33 9.53 2.92
CA THR A 232 5.31 10.05 3.84
C THR A 232 4.89 8.98 4.83
N ARG A 233 4.35 9.42 5.98
CA ARG A 233 3.73 8.54 6.97
C ARG A 233 2.72 7.56 6.37
N PHE A 234 2.02 7.94 5.30
CA PHE A 234 1.09 7.05 4.58
C PHE A 234 1.83 5.97 3.80
N LEU A 235 2.78 6.33 2.92
CA LEU A 235 3.52 5.34 2.14
C LEU A 235 4.28 4.38 3.05
N ASP A 236 4.94 4.88 4.10
CA ASP A 236 5.68 4.02 5.02
C ASP A 236 4.76 3.08 5.80
N SER A 237 3.60 3.57 6.25
CA SER A 237 2.58 2.74 6.86
C SER A 237 2.06 1.66 5.90
N TRP A 238 1.89 1.98 4.62
CA TRP A 238 1.47 1.02 3.60
C TRP A 238 2.56 0.00 3.30
N ARG A 239 3.82 0.43 3.15
CA ARG A 239 4.98 -0.47 3.01
C ARG A 239 4.98 -1.47 4.14
N SER A 240 4.91 -1.02 5.39
CA SER A 240 4.92 -1.96 6.52
C SER A 240 3.68 -2.85 6.60
N ARG A 241 2.54 -2.40 6.07
CA ARG A 241 1.32 -3.23 6.00
C ARG A 241 1.42 -4.35 4.97
N PHE A 242 2.05 -4.06 3.83
CA PHE A 242 1.95 -4.90 2.64
C PHE A 242 3.25 -5.67 2.35
N ALA A 243 4.41 -5.03 2.53
CA ALA A 243 5.71 -5.70 2.51
C ALA A 243 5.83 -6.69 3.67
N GLY A 244 6.72 -7.66 3.50
CA GLY A 244 6.95 -8.73 4.45
C GLY A 244 7.45 -10.01 3.80
N GLU A 245 7.38 -11.12 4.52
CA GLU A 245 7.94 -12.40 4.10
C GLU A 245 7.01 -13.57 4.43
N SER A 246 7.16 -14.68 3.73
CA SER A 246 6.41 -15.90 4.00
C SER A 246 7.22 -16.81 4.91
N VAL A 247 6.72 -17.09 6.11
CA VAL A 247 7.37 -17.93 7.12
C VAL A 247 6.40 -19.02 7.55
N GLY A 248 6.80 -20.30 7.43
CA GLY A 248 5.97 -21.43 7.84
C GLY A 248 4.59 -21.50 7.16
N GLY A 249 4.47 -21.04 5.91
CA GLY A 249 3.20 -21.00 5.18
C GLY A 249 2.31 -19.79 5.47
N HIS A 250 2.72 -18.90 6.37
CA HIS A 250 2.02 -17.65 6.69
C HIS A 250 2.78 -16.45 6.14
N ARG A 251 2.08 -15.53 5.48
CA ARG A 251 2.64 -14.23 5.09
C ARG A 251 2.62 -13.33 6.32
N VAL A 252 3.79 -12.86 6.76
CA VAL A 252 3.96 -11.94 7.88
C VAL A 252 4.41 -10.59 7.33
N SER A 253 3.62 -9.56 7.61
CA SER A 253 3.94 -8.18 7.24
C SER A 253 5.02 -7.59 8.14
N ASP A 254 5.75 -6.60 7.64
CA ASP A 254 6.74 -5.87 8.45
C ASP A 254 6.11 -5.16 9.65
N ARG A 255 4.83 -4.78 9.56
CA ARG A 255 4.06 -4.23 10.68
C ARG A 255 3.82 -5.27 11.76
N GLU A 256 3.54 -6.52 11.40
CA GLU A 256 3.38 -7.60 12.38
C GLU A 256 4.71 -7.94 13.05
N ALA A 257 5.81 -7.94 12.30
CA ALA A 257 7.15 -8.06 12.87
C ALA A 257 7.48 -6.90 13.83
N ALA A 258 7.16 -5.66 13.44
CA ALA A 258 7.30 -4.49 14.29
C ALA A 258 6.48 -4.62 15.59
N ALA A 259 5.23 -5.08 15.49
CA ALA A 259 4.36 -5.32 16.64
C ALA A 259 4.97 -6.34 17.61
N VAL A 260 5.50 -7.44 17.10
CA VAL A 260 6.18 -8.46 17.91
C VAL A 260 7.38 -7.85 18.64
N LEU A 261 8.22 -7.08 17.96
CA LEU A 261 9.38 -6.43 18.58
C LEU A 261 8.96 -5.44 19.68
N MET A 262 7.97 -4.59 19.41
CA MET A 262 7.47 -3.61 20.38
C MET A 262 6.87 -4.29 21.63
N LEU A 263 6.08 -5.35 21.43
CA LEU A 263 5.31 -5.99 22.50
C LEU A 263 6.09 -7.03 23.30
N LEU A 264 7.00 -7.76 22.64
CA LEU A 264 7.61 -8.98 23.18
C LEU A 264 9.13 -8.91 23.35
N HIS A 265 9.84 -7.95 22.74
CA HIS A 265 11.28 -7.82 22.95
C HIS A 265 11.57 -7.22 24.35
N PRO A 266 12.45 -7.83 25.18
CA PRO A 266 12.68 -7.38 26.54
C PRO A 266 13.28 -5.96 26.63
N GLU A 267 14.10 -5.58 25.65
CA GLU A 267 14.72 -4.26 25.58
C GLU A 267 13.86 -3.22 24.84
N SER A 268 12.61 -3.53 24.48
CA SER A 268 11.79 -2.64 23.62
C SER A 268 11.55 -1.26 24.23
N VAL A 269 11.21 -1.21 25.51
CA VAL A 269 10.94 0.04 26.25
C VAL A 269 12.19 0.91 26.33
N ALA A 270 13.34 0.31 26.65
CA ALA A 270 14.61 1.04 26.77
C ALA A 270 15.03 1.66 25.44
N TRP A 271 14.98 0.88 24.35
CA TRP A 271 15.33 1.38 23.02
C TRP A 271 14.29 2.35 22.45
N HIS A 272 13.01 2.15 22.74
CA HIS A 272 11.95 3.09 22.36
C HIS A 272 12.19 4.46 23.01
N ARG A 273 12.39 4.49 24.33
CA ARG A 273 12.74 5.70 25.08
C ARG A 273 13.96 6.39 24.48
N ARG A 274 15.05 5.66 24.27
CA ARG A 274 16.28 6.23 23.68
C ARG A 274 16.04 6.79 22.28
N ALA A 275 15.28 6.09 21.43
CA ALA A 275 14.99 6.54 20.07
C ALA A 275 14.22 7.86 20.06
N VAL A 276 13.19 8.00 20.90
CA VAL A 276 12.38 9.22 20.98
C VAL A 276 13.20 10.39 21.50
N LEU A 277 13.95 10.18 22.58
CA LEU A 277 14.79 11.23 23.18
C LEU A 277 15.92 11.66 22.24
N ALA A 278 16.57 10.72 21.55
CA ALA A 278 17.59 11.02 20.55
C ALA A 278 17.01 11.84 19.39
N GLY A 279 15.81 11.48 18.91
CA GLY A 279 15.12 12.23 17.86
C GLY A 279 14.74 13.67 18.29
N LEU A 280 14.35 13.87 19.54
CA LEU A 280 14.07 15.21 20.09
C LEU A 280 15.34 16.04 20.31
N ALA A 281 16.44 15.40 20.69
CA ALA A 281 17.73 16.05 20.92
C ALA A 281 18.52 16.31 19.62
N GLY A 282 18.22 15.58 18.54
CA GLY A 282 18.97 15.63 17.29
C GLY A 282 20.27 14.83 17.32
N ASP A 283 20.34 13.78 18.15
CA ASP A 283 21.53 12.98 18.40
C ASP A 283 21.45 11.54 17.87
N ASP A 284 22.59 10.84 17.87
CA ASP A 284 22.66 9.40 17.67
C ASP A 284 22.03 8.64 18.87
N ILE A 285 21.19 7.65 18.58
CA ILE A 285 20.54 6.78 19.58
C ILE A 285 21.55 6.01 20.46
N ALA A 286 22.75 5.77 19.97
CA ALA A 286 23.83 5.08 20.68
C ALA A 286 24.56 5.99 21.68
N ASP A 287 24.35 7.30 21.66
CA ASP A 287 25.10 8.20 22.53
C ASP A 287 24.65 8.08 24.00
N PRO A 288 25.58 7.82 24.94
CA PRO A 288 25.24 7.66 26.35
C PRO A 288 24.56 8.89 26.98
N ALA A 289 24.76 10.10 26.45
CA ALA A 289 24.23 11.35 26.99
C ALA A 289 22.89 11.79 26.36
N VAL A 290 22.24 10.96 25.54
CA VAL A 290 20.95 11.27 24.89
C VAL A 290 19.90 11.79 25.89
N GLU A 291 19.78 11.17 27.06
CA GLU A 291 18.78 11.58 28.04
C GLU A 291 19.10 12.93 28.69
N GLU A 292 20.38 13.21 28.91
CA GLU A 292 20.83 14.50 29.45
C GLU A 292 20.55 15.62 28.45
N ARG A 293 20.91 15.43 27.18
CA ARG A 293 20.68 16.43 26.13
C ARG A 293 19.21 16.61 25.79
N ALA A 294 18.41 15.54 25.77
CA ALA A 294 16.97 15.67 25.61
C ALA A 294 16.33 16.49 26.75
N HIS A 295 16.80 16.31 27.98
CA HIS A 295 16.37 17.11 29.13
C HIS A 295 16.81 18.58 29.00
N GLU A 296 18.05 18.85 28.58
CA GLU A 296 18.53 20.22 28.31
C GLU A 296 17.71 20.93 27.23
N VAL A 297 17.37 20.21 26.14
CA VAL A 297 16.48 20.72 25.08
C VAL A 297 15.10 21.03 25.63
N ALA A 298 14.54 20.15 26.47
CA ALA A 298 13.26 20.39 27.13
C ALA A 298 13.30 21.60 28.06
N HIS A 299 14.37 21.75 28.84
CA HIS A 299 14.61 22.89 29.72
C HIS A 299 14.67 24.20 28.93
N GLY A 300 15.48 24.25 27.87
CA GLY A 300 15.59 25.42 26.99
C GLY A 300 14.28 25.79 26.29
N ARG A 301 13.34 24.85 26.15
CA ARG A 301 11.99 25.06 25.60
C ARG A 301 10.93 25.37 26.67
N GLY A 302 11.30 25.44 27.94
CA GLY A 302 10.37 25.71 29.05
C GLY A 302 9.41 24.56 29.34
N LEU A 303 9.79 23.32 29.00
CA LEU A 303 9.01 22.10 29.28
C LEU A 303 9.35 21.44 30.63
N THR A 304 10.30 22.01 31.36
CA THR A 304 10.69 21.60 32.73
C THR A 304 10.02 22.48 33.78
N GLY A 305 9.73 21.92 34.96
CA GLY A 305 8.97 22.60 35.99
C GLY A 305 7.46 22.50 35.75
N ALA A 306 6.71 22.19 36.82
CA ALA A 306 5.33 21.71 36.78
C ALA A 306 4.35 22.52 35.89
N PRO A 307 3.97 22.02 34.70
CA PRO A 307 2.82 22.51 33.96
C PRO A 307 1.57 21.70 34.39
N PRO A 308 0.38 22.31 34.57
CA PRO A 308 -0.84 21.57 34.94
C PRO A 308 -1.25 20.48 33.93
N SER A 309 -0.89 20.61 32.65
CA SER A 309 -1.37 19.75 31.55
C SER A 309 -0.44 18.59 31.16
N GLY A 310 0.77 18.50 31.72
CA GLY A 310 1.72 17.40 31.42
C GLY A 310 1.47 16.13 32.24
N TRP A 311 0.71 16.24 33.32
CA TRP A 311 0.46 15.16 34.29
C TRP A 311 -0.44 14.05 33.74
N ASP A 312 -1.16 14.28 32.64
CA ASP A 312 -2.00 13.28 32.00
C ASP A 312 -1.18 12.13 31.40
N TRP A 313 0.12 12.35 31.16
CA TRP A 313 1.07 11.34 30.68
C TRP A 313 1.78 10.58 31.81
N LEU A 314 1.47 10.86 33.08
CA LEU A 314 2.06 10.20 34.25
C LEU A 314 0.97 9.52 35.07
N THR A 315 1.24 8.30 35.52
CA THR A 315 0.36 7.59 36.46
C THR A 315 0.41 8.23 37.84
N ASP A 316 -0.59 7.98 38.68
CA ASP A 316 -0.64 8.50 40.06
C ASP A 316 0.61 8.15 40.89
N ARG A 317 1.25 7.00 40.62
CA ARG A 317 2.49 6.58 41.30
C ARG A 317 3.72 7.33 40.78
N GLU A 318 3.70 7.81 39.54
CA GLU A 318 4.80 8.52 38.89
C GLU A 318 4.80 10.03 39.22
N ARG A 319 3.73 10.52 39.88
CA ARG A 319 3.57 11.93 40.29
C ARG A 319 4.59 12.43 41.32
N GLY A 320 5.36 11.53 41.92
CA GLY A 320 6.44 11.84 42.88
C GLY A 320 7.85 11.63 42.33
N LEU A 321 8.02 11.39 41.03
CA LEU A 321 9.34 11.30 40.40
C LEU A 321 10.06 12.65 40.45
N ASP A 322 11.39 12.62 40.35
CA ASP A 322 12.17 13.85 40.15
C ASP A 322 11.82 14.51 38.82
N ASP A 323 12.00 15.83 38.73
CA ASP A 323 11.60 16.63 37.56
C ASP A 323 12.21 16.09 36.27
N ARG A 324 13.48 15.67 36.31
CA ARG A 324 14.18 15.14 35.13
C ARG A 324 13.51 13.87 34.62
N GLU A 325 13.29 12.87 35.48
CA GLU A 325 12.65 11.63 35.05
C GLU A 325 11.19 11.83 34.61
N ALA A 326 10.45 12.68 35.32
CA ALA A 326 9.07 13.03 34.96
C ALA A 326 8.98 13.65 33.57
N VAL A 327 9.85 14.62 33.27
CA VAL A 327 9.93 15.29 31.95
C VAL A 327 10.31 14.31 30.86
N LEU A 328 11.37 13.52 31.05
CA LEU A 328 11.81 12.55 30.03
C LEU A 328 10.71 11.53 29.71
N ARG A 329 10.01 11.03 30.73
CA ARG A 329 8.92 10.08 30.53
C ARG A 329 7.72 10.69 29.81
N MET A 330 7.35 11.93 30.16
CA MET A 330 6.33 12.69 29.43
C MET A 330 6.71 12.86 27.96
N LEU A 331 7.95 13.24 27.65
CA LEU A 331 8.42 13.42 26.27
C LEU A 331 8.31 12.12 25.46
N VAL A 332 8.75 10.99 26.04
CA VAL A 332 8.64 9.68 25.39
C VAL A 332 7.19 9.34 25.05
N ARG A 333 6.27 9.55 25.98
CA ARG A 333 4.85 9.19 25.79
C ARG A 333 4.12 10.16 24.84
N ALA A 334 4.44 11.46 24.92
CA ALA A 334 3.82 12.49 24.10
C ALA A 334 4.31 12.46 22.63
N PHE A 335 5.60 12.21 22.40
CA PHE A 335 6.21 12.27 21.06
C PHE A 335 6.53 10.90 20.45
N GLY A 336 6.54 9.84 21.25
CA GLY A 336 6.91 8.49 20.81
C GLY A 336 5.74 7.61 20.39
N THR A 337 4.51 8.04 20.59
CA THR A 337 3.36 7.17 20.37
C THR A 337 2.76 7.29 18.97
N THR A 338 2.25 6.18 18.43
CA THR A 338 1.63 6.13 17.11
C THR A 338 0.38 5.25 17.11
N PRO A 339 -0.66 5.58 16.32
CA PRO A 339 -1.75 4.64 16.05
C PRO A 339 -1.23 3.41 15.32
N TYR A 340 -1.68 2.21 15.72
CA TYR A 340 -1.23 0.96 15.08
C TYR A 340 -1.45 0.92 13.56
N ARG A 341 -2.52 1.55 13.07
CA ARG A 341 -2.80 1.62 11.63
C ARG A 341 -1.74 2.39 10.83
N SER A 342 -1.01 3.27 11.51
CA SER A 342 0.07 4.10 10.98
C SER A 342 1.46 3.57 11.35
N LEU A 343 1.54 2.42 12.06
CA LEU A 343 2.79 1.81 12.44
C LEU A 343 3.58 1.42 11.19
N ALA A 344 4.73 2.05 11.05
CA ALA A 344 5.75 1.73 10.07
C ALA A 344 6.94 1.10 10.78
N LEU A 345 7.63 0.18 10.10
CA LEU A 345 8.75 -0.56 10.66
C LEU A 345 9.84 0.40 11.14
N TRP A 346 10.14 1.47 10.39
CA TRP A 346 11.16 2.45 10.77
C TRP A 346 10.92 3.14 12.13
N MET A 347 9.68 3.13 12.63
CA MET A 347 9.34 3.67 13.96
C MET A 347 9.82 2.79 15.11
N VAL A 348 10.15 1.52 14.84
CA VAL A 348 10.84 0.66 15.81
C VAL A 348 12.32 1.09 15.85
N ALA A 349 12.87 1.25 17.05
CA ALA A 349 14.25 1.71 17.24
C ALA A 349 15.23 0.89 16.39
N ALA A 350 16.16 1.55 15.69
CA ALA A 350 17.05 0.90 14.72
C ALA A 350 17.80 -0.33 15.27
N PRO A 351 18.29 -0.34 16.53
CA PRO A 351 18.96 -1.53 17.09
C PRO A 351 18.05 -2.77 17.22
N LEU A 352 16.72 -2.59 17.22
CA LEU A 352 15.75 -3.69 17.24
C LEU A 352 15.37 -4.21 15.84
N ARG A 353 15.83 -3.56 14.76
CA ARG A 353 15.44 -3.87 13.38
C ARG A 353 16.54 -4.57 12.58
N THR A 354 17.45 -5.26 13.25
CA THR A 354 18.46 -6.07 12.57
C THR A 354 17.78 -7.23 11.83
N PRO A 355 18.36 -7.73 10.72
CA PRO A 355 17.79 -8.89 10.00
C PRO A 355 17.49 -10.08 10.92
N ALA A 356 18.42 -10.43 11.81
CA ALA A 356 18.23 -11.53 12.76
C ALA A 356 17.04 -11.32 13.72
N LEU A 357 16.80 -10.09 14.18
CA LEU A 357 15.66 -9.76 15.02
C LEU A 357 14.34 -9.77 14.24
N LEU A 358 14.35 -9.28 12.99
CA LEU A 358 13.19 -9.31 12.11
C LEU A 358 12.79 -10.75 11.77
N ASP A 359 13.74 -11.61 11.46
CA ASP A 359 13.50 -13.03 11.17
C ASP A 359 12.91 -13.74 12.39
N ALA A 360 13.48 -13.52 13.57
CA ALA A 360 12.95 -14.06 14.82
C ALA A 360 11.53 -13.54 15.12
N ALA A 361 11.28 -12.24 14.92
CA ALA A 361 9.97 -11.63 15.10
C ALA A 361 8.93 -12.20 14.12
N ARG A 362 9.31 -12.40 12.86
CA ARG A 362 8.46 -13.02 11.83
C ARG A 362 8.14 -14.47 12.16
N GLN A 363 9.12 -15.23 12.67
CA GLN A 363 8.89 -16.58 13.14
C GLN A 363 7.87 -16.63 14.29
N VAL A 364 7.96 -15.70 15.26
CA VAL A 364 6.97 -15.59 16.34
C VAL A 364 5.58 -15.25 15.81
N ALA A 365 5.47 -14.27 14.90
CA ALA A 365 4.20 -13.88 14.30
C ALA A 365 3.57 -15.03 13.49
N ALA A 366 4.36 -15.75 12.68
CA ALA A 366 3.91 -16.92 11.93
C ALA A 366 3.44 -18.05 12.86
N THR A 367 4.18 -18.31 13.95
CA THR A 367 3.78 -19.30 14.96
C THR A 367 2.46 -18.91 15.63
N ALA A 368 2.28 -17.63 15.96
CA ALA A 368 1.04 -17.11 16.51
C ALA A 368 -0.14 -17.27 15.54
N ALA A 369 0.07 -16.96 14.25
CA ALA A 369 -0.94 -17.17 13.21
C ALA A 369 -1.36 -18.63 13.09
N SER A 370 -0.39 -19.56 13.06
CA SER A 370 -0.64 -21.01 13.01
C SER A 370 -1.43 -21.52 14.23
N LEU A 371 -1.09 -21.04 15.43
CA LEU A 371 -1.86 -21.33 16.64
C LEU A 371 -3.29 -20.81 16.53
N ASN A 372 -3.48 -19.59 16.05
CA ASN A 372 -4.81 -18.99 15.93
C ASN A 372 -5.72 -19.76 14.96
N ASP A 373 -5.15 -20.31 13.88
CA ASP A 373 -5.86 -21.16 12.93
C ASP A 373 -6.32 -22.50 13.54
N THR A 374 -5.61 -22.97 14.57
CA THR A 374 -5.91 -24.23 15.27
C THR A 374 -6.85 -24.02 16.46
N VAL A 375 -6.63 -22.96 17.24
CA VAL A 375 -7.26 -22.75 18.56
C VAL A 375 -8.53 -21.91 18.46
N VAL A 376 -8.66 -21.02 17.46
CA VAL A 376 -9.83 -20.16 17.32
C VAL A 376 -10.83 -20.80 16.35
N PRO A 377 -12.05 -21.18 16.78
CA PRO A 377 -13.03 -21.84 15.91
C PRO A 377 -13.31 -21.05 14.63
N ARG A 378 -13.35 -21.74 13.48
CA ARG A 378 -13.66 -21.19 12.15
C ARG A 378 -15.11 -20.66 12.00
N THR A 379 -15.90 -20.62 13.07
CA THR A 379 -17.35 -20.36 13.07
C THR A 379 -17.76 -18.89 12.88
N THR A 380 -16.84 -17.99 12.53
CA THR A 380 -17.17 -16.64 12.06
C THR A 380 -16.73 -16.56 10.59
N GLY A 381 -17.70 -16.52 9.68
CA GLY A 381 -17.49 -16.64 8.23
C GLY A 381 -16.44 -15.67 7.68
N HIS A 382 -15.81 -16.07 6.56
CA HIS A 382 -14.92 -15.27 5.72
C HIS A 382 -14.14 -14.18 6.47
N ARG A 383 -13.23 -14.57 7.37
CA ARG A 383 -12.27 -13.62 7.95
C ARG A 383 -11.49 -12.96 6.82
N ARG A 384 -11.52 -11.63 6.75
CA ARG A 384 -10.55 -10.90 5.94
C ARG A 384 -9.15 -11.16 6.53
N PRO A 385 -8.12 -11.40 5.71
CA PRO A 385 -6.74 -11.39 6.19
C PRO A 385 -6.47 -10.13 7.03
N GLY A 386 -5.95 -10.29 8.26
CA GLY A 386 -5.72 -9.20 9.21
C GLY A 386 -6.97 -8.68 9.95
N GLY A 387 -8.07 -9.44 9.99
CA GLY A 387 -9.26 -9.15 10.81
C GLY A 387 -9.07 -9.49 12.30
N ARG A 388 -9.86 -8.86 13.18
CA ARG A 388 -9.82 -9.12 14.64
C ARG A 388 -10.15 -10.59 14.95
N LEU A 389 -9.45 -11.16 15.93
CA LEU A 389 -9.73 -12.50 16.44
C LEU A 389 -10.89 -12.52 17.45
N HIS A 390 -11.33 -11.33 17.89
CA HIS A 390 -12.40 -11.07 18.84
C HIS A 390 -12.16 -11.69 20.22
N PHE A 391 -10.91 -11.67 20.70
CA PHE A 391 -10.65 -11.92 22.12
C PHE A 391 -11.33 -10.83 22.96
N ARG A 392 -11.88 -11.21 24.12
CA ARG A 392 -12.36 -10.24 25.10
C ARG A 392 -11.22 -9.34 25.54
N THR A 393 -11.47 -8.04 25.65
CA THR A 393 -10.45 -7.04 26.00
C THR A 393 -9.74 -7.36 27.30
N GLU A 394 -10.48 -7.85 28.29
CA GLU A 394 -9.96 -8.21 29.61
C GLU A 394 -8.94 -9.36 29.53
N VAL A 395 -9.10 -10.25 28.53
CA VAL A 395 -8.17 -11.36 28.30
C VAL A 395 -6.86 -10.87 27.69
N VAL A 396 -6.94 -9.94 26.74
CA VAL A 396 -5.75 -9.31 26.14
C VAL A 396 -4.98 -8.56 27.23
N ASP A 397 -5.70 -7.71 27.97
CA ASP A 397 -5.14 -6.86 29.02
C ASP A 397 -4.47 -7.69 30.13
N ALA A 398 -5.17 -8.68 30.69
CA ALA A 398 -4.60 -9.52 31.74
C ALA A 398 -3.39 -10.34 31.26
N CYS A 399 -3.36 -10.74 29.99
CA CYS A 399 -2.25 -11.49 29.41
C CYS A 399 -0.99 -10.63 29.34
N PHE A 400 -1.11 -9.41 28.82
CA PHE A 400 0.04 -8.51 28.64
C PHE A 400 0.43 -7.77 29.92
N ALA A 401 -0.51 -7.46 30.81
CA ALA A 401 -0.20 -6.95 32.15
C ALA A 401 0.71 -7.94 32.91
N ARG A 402 0.40 -9.24 32.85
CA ARG A 402 1.26 -10.29 33.42
C ARG A 402 2.61 -10.39 32.70
N LEU A 403 2.61 -10.35 31.37
CA LEU A 403 3.84 -10.43 30.58
C LEU A 403 4.80 -9.27 30.89
N TRP A 404 4.26 -8.07 31.07
CA TRP A 404 5.03 -6.85 31.35
C TRP A 404 5.28 -6.60 32.83
N GLY A 405 4.71 -7.43 33.72
CA GLY A 405 4.84 -7.28 35.17
C GLY A 405 4.20 -5.99 35.70
N CYS A 406 3.12 -5.51 35.10
CA CYS A 406 2.42 -4.30 35.52
C CYS A 406 0.98 -4.57 36.00
N ASP A 407 0.46 -3.67 36.83
CA ASP A 407 -0.96 -3.69 37.23
C ASP A 407 -1.86 -3.34 36.04
N ALA A 408 -3.11 -3.83 36.03
CA ALA A 408 -4.08 -3.52 34.97
C ALA A 408 -4.33 -2.01 34.80
N GLY A 409 -4.31 -1.25 35.90
CA GLY A 409 -4.44 0.22 35.87
C GLY A 409 -3.21 0.95 35.31
N ALA A 410 -2.06 0.29 35.21
CA ALA A 410 -0.83 0.84 34.63
C ALA A 410 -0.60 0.38 33.17
N LEU A 411 -1.53 -0.41 32.61
CA LEU A 411 -1.37 -1.02 31.30
C LEU A 411 -1.29 0.02 30.17
N GLU A 412 -2.06 1.10 30.28
CA GLU A 412 -2.05 2.19 29.29
C GLU A 412 -0.70 2.90 29.26
N ALA A 413 -0.16 3.22 30.44
CA ALA A 413 1.18 3.79 30.57
C ALA A 413 2.26 2.84 30.01
N ALA A 414 2.14 1.54 30.28
CA ALA A 414 3.03 0.53 29.72
C ALA A 414 2.91 0.38 28.19
N ALA A 415 1.74 0.69 27.62
CA ALA A 415 1.52 0.73 26.18
C ALA A 415 2.14 1.99 25.54
N TRP A 416 2.02 3.15 26.18
CA TRP A 416 2.70 4.38 25.76
C TRP A 416 4.22 4.21 25.76
N ASP A 417 4.77 3.57 26.79
CA ASP A 417 6.21 3.27 26.93
C ASP A 417 6.74 2.31 25.83
N ARG A 418 5.83 1.72 25.03
CA ARG A 418 6.14 0.88 23.87
C ARG A 418 5.73 1.52 22.55
N GLY A 419 5.28 2.78 22.55
CA GLY A 419 4.93 3.55 21.36
C GLY A 419 3.49 3.39 20.85
N PHE A 420 2.57 2.82 21.63
CA PHE A 420 1.15 2.78 21.27
C PHE A 420 0.41 3.98 21.82
N VAL A 421 -0.36 4.70 21.00
CA VAL A 421 -1.07 5.94 21.41
C VAL A 421 -2.18 5.72 22.44
N ASP A 422 -2.80 4.55 22.45
CA ASP A 422 -3.88 4.19 23.37
C ASP A 422 -4.00 2.66 23.52
N LEU A 423 -4.83 2.23 24.46
CA LEU A 423 -5.13 0.81 24.65
C LEU A 423 -5.79 0.16 23.43
N ALA A 424 -6.50 0.91 22.59
CA ALA A 424 -7.13 0.34 21.39
C ALA A 424 -6.10 -0.06 20.33
N ALA A 425 -5.09 0.77 20.11
CA ALA A 425 -3.95 0.51 19.24
C ALA A 425 -3.11 -0.66 19.77
N PHE A 426 -2.80 -0.66 21.07
CA PHE A 426 -2.12 -1.77 21.73
C PHE A 426 -2.91 -3.07 21.56
N ARG A 427 -4.19 -3.10 21.94
CA ARG A 427 -5.03 -4.33 21.88
C ARG A 427 -5.13 -4.86 20.46
N TYR A 428 -5.21 -3.98 19.45
CA TYR A 428 -5.22 -4.42 18.06
C TYR A 428 -3.92 -5.14 17.67
N ALA A 429 -2.77 -4.63 18.11
CA ALA A 429 -1.46 -5.23 17.84
C ALA A 429 -1.22 -6.52 18.64
N ALA A 430 -1.74 -6.56 19.87
CA ALA A 430 -1.52 -7.63 20.84
C ALA A 430 -2.46 -8.82 20.66
N GLU A 431 -3.69 -8.60 20.18
CA GLU A 431 -4.72 -9.63 20.03
C GLU A 431 -4.23 -10.86 19.25
N PRO A 432 -3.53 -10.74 18.09
CA PRO A 432 -2.99 -11.90 17.37
C PRO A 432 -1.98 -12.73 18.16
N LEU A 433 -1.34 -12.15 19.18
CA LEU A 433 -0.27 -12.79 19.95
C LEU A 433 -0.76 -13.45 21.24
N VAL A 434 -2.02 -13.27 21.63
CA VAL A 434 -2.55 -13.77 22.91
C VAL A 434 -2.41 -15.28 23.06
N ALA A 435 -2.78 -16.06 22.02
CA ALA A 435 -2.66 -17.52 22.06
C ALA A 435 -1.20 -17.96 22.21
N TYR A 436 -0.29 -17.29 21.48
CA TYR A 436 1.14 -17.54 21.57
C TYR A 436 1.69 -17.26 22.98
N VAL A 437 1.43 -16.06 23.51
CA VAL A 437 1.93 -15.66 24.84
C VAL A 437 1.38 -16.56 25.94
N LYS A 438 0.12 -17.00 25.86
CA LYS A 438 -0.44 -17.96 26.81
C LYS A 438 0.21 -19.34 26.74
N ALA A 439 0.56 -19.81 25.55
CA ALA A 439 1.16 -21.12 25.34
C ALA A 439 2.64 -21.15 25.68
N PHE A 440 3.38 -20.09 25.34
CA PHE A 440 4.85 -20.08 25.37
C PHE A 440 5.47 -19.01 26.28
N GLY A 441 4.70 -18.03 26.76
CA GLY A 441 5.22 -16.89 27.50
C GLY A 441 5.99 -15.92 26.61
N ALA A 442 7.04 -15.31 27.16
CA ALA A 442 7.93 -14.41 26.42
C ALA A 442 8.84 -15.21 25.46
N PRO A 443 8.90 -14.86 24.17
CA PRO A 443 9.79 -15.53 23.23
C PRO A 443 11.27 -15.24 23.55
N ARG A 444 12.15 -16.18 23.20
CA ARG A 444 13.61 -15.95 23.22
C ARG A 444 14.02 -15.24 21.93
N LEU A 445 13.90 -13.91 21.91
CA LEU A 445 14.44 -13.09 20.83
C LEU A 445 15.94 -12.84 21.04
N PRO A 446 16.75 -12.75 19.96
CA PRO A 446 18.16 -12.37 20.05
C PRO A 446 18.38 -11.08 20.86
N ALA A 447 19.50 -10.97 21.58
CA ALA A 447 19.86 -9.70 22.23
C ALA A 447 20.31 -8.65 21.19
N VAL A 448 20.14 -7.37 21.52
CA VAL A 448 20.65 -6.29 20.68
C VAL A 448 22.19 -6.26 20.78
N ALA A 449 22.89 -6.43 19.65
CA ALA A 449 24.35 -6.33 19.63
C ALA A 449 24.81 -4.89 19.92
N GLN A 450 25.80 -4.71 20.80
CA GLN A 450 26.26 -3.40 21.28
C GLN A 450 26.92 -2.50 20.21
N ARG A 451 27.17 -2.99 19.00
CA ARG A 451 27.61 -2.18 17.84
C ARG A 451 27.09 -2.79 16.55
N ALA A 452 25.97 -2.29 16.06
CA ALA A 452 25.67 -2.36 14.63
C ALA A 452 26.17 -1.05 14.03
N GLN A 453 27.36 -1.09 13.43
CA GLN A 453 27.77 -0.06 12.48
C GLN A 453 26.75 -0.13 11.34
N GLU A 454 26.10 0.99 11.08
CA GLU A 454 24.99 1.09 10.15
C GLU A 454 25.39 0.64 8.73
N ASP A 455 24.78 -0.45 8.25
CA ASP A 455 24.23 -0.44 6.89
C ASP A 455 22.77 0.03 7.04
N THR A 456 22.60 1.33 7.29
CA THR A 456 21.28 1.95 7.32
C THR A 456 20.72 1.84 5.91
N LEU A 457 19.65 1.05 5.74
CA LEU A 457 18.62 1.38 4.75
C LEU A 457 18.23 2.84 5.01
N ALA A 458 18.76 3.75 4.17
CA ALA A 458 18.62 5.20 4.19
C ALA A 458 17.82 5.71 5.40
N GLY A 459 18.53 5.92 6.51
CA GLY A 459 17.97 6.57 7.69
C GLY A 459 17.56 7.99 7.30
N SER A 460 16.30 8.18 6.95
CA SER A 460 15.70 9.50 7.05
C SER A 460 15.85 9.90 8.51
N ALA A 461 16.70 10.90 8.78
CA ALA A 461 16.77 11.60 10.05
C ALA A 461 15.39 11.71 10.67
N ALA A 462 15.29 11.47 11.98
CA ALA A 462 14.06 11.47 12.75
C ALA A 462 13.10 12.57 12.25
N ARG A 463 12.15 12.18 11.39
CA ARG A 463 11.05 13.06 10.97
C ARG A 463 10.04 12.97 12.10
N VAL A 464 10.31 13.74 13.16
CA VAL A 464 9.30 14.09 14.16
C VAL A 464 8.17 14.75 13.37
N GLY A 465 7.02 14.07 13.33
CA GLY A 465 5.83 14.55 12.64
C GLY A 465 5.11 15.63 13.41
#